data_AF-G2FDY1-F1
#
_entry.id   AF-G2FDY1-F1
#
_cell.length_a   1.000
_cell.length_b   1.000
_cell.length_c   1.000
_cell.angle_alpha   90.00
_cell.angle_beta   90.00
_cell.angle_gamma   90.00
#
_symmetry.space_group_name_H-M   'P 1'
#
loop_
_entity.id
_entity.type
_entity.pdbx_description
1 polymer ?
#
loop_
_entity_poly.entity_id
_entity_poly.type
_entity_poly.pdbx_seq_one_letter_code
_entity_poly.pdbx_strand_id
1 'polypeptide(L)' 'MPPQLLLLDMLGAILMGVGLADWLANTSLVPESMRFENYDIVMVVVGGLMMLPPLIYIVRTALELRRSA' A
#
# COMPACT_ATOMS: atom_id res chain seq x y z
N MET A 1 -11.19 8.19 11.07
CA MET A 1 -10.14 8.45 10.06
C MET A 1 -10.74 9.23 8.91
N PRO A 2 -9.98 10.12 8.26
CA PRO A 2 -10.38 10.79 7.03
C PRO A 2 -10.68 9.77 5.91
N PRO A 3 -11.79 9.89 5.17
CA PRO A 3 -12.12 8.97 4.07
C PRO A 3 -11.05 8.89 2.99
N GLN A 4 -10.32 9.98 2.75
CA GLN A 4 -9.25 10.06 1.75
C GLN A 4 -8.07 9.15 2.11
N LEU A 5 -7.73 9.03 3.39
CA LEU A 5 -6.66 8.15 3.85
C LEU A 5 -7.06 6.68 3.74
N LEU A 6 -8.35 6.38 3.94
CA LEU A 6 -8.88 5.03 3.74
C LEU A 6 -8.80 4.61 2.27
N LEU A 7 -9.17 5.50 1.35
CA LEU A 7 -9.05 5.23 -0.09
C LEU A 7 -7.59 5.02 -0.51
N LEU A 8 -6.68 5.86 0.00
CA LEU A 8 -5.25 5.72 -0.27
C LEU A 8 -4.70 4.40 0.28
N ASP A 9 -5.12 3.99 1.47
CA ASP A 9 -4.73 2.72 2.09
C ASP A 9 -5.23 1.52 1.27
N MET A 10 -6.50 1.57 0.82
CA MET A 10 -7.05 0.52 -0.06
C MET A 10 -6.29 0.41 -1.38
N LEU A 11 -5.97 1.54 -2.02
CA LEU A 11 -5.18 1.54 -3.24
C LEU A 11 -3.77 1.00 -2.98
N GLY A 12 -3.10 1.46 -1.91
CA GLY A 12 -1.78 0.99 -1.52
C GLY A 12 -1.75 -0.52 -1.26
N ALA A 13 -2.76 -1.04 -0.55
CA ALA A 13 -2.92 -2.46 -0.28
C ALA A 13 -3.11 -3.29 -1.56
N ILE A 14 -3.89 -2.79 -2.54
CA ILE A 14 -4.08 -3.47 -3.83
C ILE A 14 -2.77 -3.49 -4.61
N LEU A 15 -2.08 -2.35 -4.76
CA LEU A 15 -0.81 -2.29 -5.48
C LEU A 15 0.25 -3.18 -4.83
N MET A 16 0.38 -3.11 -3.51
CA MET A 16 1.34 -3.93 -2.77
C MET A 16 0.98 -5.42 -2.86
N GLY A 17 -0.31 -5.76 -2.75
CA GLY A 17 -0.79 -7.14 -2.85
C GLY A 17 -0.53 -7.74 -4.24
N VAL A 18 -0.83 -7.00 -5.31
CA VAL A 18 -0.55 -7.44 -6.69
C VAL A 18 0.95 -7.56 -6.92
N GLY A 19 1.73 -6.57 -6.50
CA GLY A 19 3.19 -6.60 -6.63
C GLY A 19 3.82 -7.78 -5.88
N LEU A 20 3.38 -8.05 -4.64
CA LEU A 20 3.87 -9.19 -3.86
C LEU A 20 3.42 -10.52 -4.44
N ALA A 21 2.18 -10.63 -4.93
CA ALA A 21 1.69 -11.85 -5.54
C ALA A 21 2.45 -12.18 -6.83
N ASP A 22 2.78 -11.18 -7.64
CA ASP A 22 3.60 -11.38 -8.85
C ASP A 22 5.06 -11.68 -8.47
N TRP A 23 5.64 -10.94 -7.51
CA TRP A 23 7.02 -11.14 -7.07
C TRP A 23 7.28 -12.48 -6.37
N LEU A 24 6.38 -12.94 -5.50
CA LEU A 24 6.57 -14.16 -4.69
C LEU A 24 5.99 -15.42 -5.33
N ALA A 25 4.88 -15.30 -6.05
CA ALA A 25 4.15 -16.44 -6.60
C ALA A 25 4.18 -16.49 -8.13
N ASN A 26 4.86 -15.54 -8.79
CA ASN A 26 4.94 -15.40 -10.24
C ASN A 26 3.53 -15.43 -10.88
N THR A 27 2.58 -14.85 -10.15
CA THR A 27 1.17 -14.89 -10.54
C THR A 27 0.95 -13.86 -11.62
N SER A 28 0.60 -14.35 -12.82
CA SER A 28 0.33 -13.50 -13.99
C SER A 28 -1.01 -12.75 -13.90
N LEU A 29 -1.28 -12.11 -12.76
CA LEU A 29 -2.47 -11.33 -12.45
C LEU A 29 -2.60 -10.11 -13.36
N VAL A 30 -1.48 -9.54 -13.79
CA VAL A 30 -1.45 -8.39 -14.69
C VAL A 30 -1.08 -8.87 -16.09
N PRO A 31 -1.84 -8.51 -17.14
CA PRO A 31 -1.53 -8.89 -18.51
C PRO A 31 -0.15 -8.38 -18.96
N GLU A 32 0.56 -9.16 -19.77
CA GLU A 32 1.91 -8.80 -20.27
C GLU A 32 1.95 -7.44 -20.98
N SER A 33 0.86 -7.03 -21.64
CA SER A 33 0.76 -5.74 -22.33
C SER A 33 0.77 -4.51 -21.41
N MET A 34 0.49 -4.68 -20.11
CA MET A 34 0.56 -3.62 -19.10
C MET A 34 1.80 -3.71 -18.21
N ARG A 35 2.61 -4.76 -18.37
CA ARG A 35 3.85 -4.91 -17.60
C ARG A 35 4.94 -4.03 -18.22
N PHE A 36 5.77 -3.49 -17.36
CA PHE A 36 6.99 -2.78 -17.72
C PHE A 36 8.18 -3.39 -16.97
N GLU A 37 9.39 -2.93 -17.28
CA GLU A 37 10.61 -3.42 -16.64
C GLU A 37 10.59 -3.18 -15.12
N ASN A 38 10.76 -4.24 -14.32
CA ASN A 38 10.70 -4.20 -12.84
C ASN A 38 9.32 -3.79 -12.27
N TYR A 39 8.24 -4.11 -12.99
CA TYR A 39 6.85 -3.82 -12.60
C TYR A 39 6.49 -4.30 -11.19
N ASP A 40 6.87 -5.54 -10.87
CA ASP A 40 6.68 -6.21 -9.59
C ASP A 40 7.25 -5.37 -8.43
N ILE A 41 8.52 -4.98 -8.52
CA ILE A 41 9.20 -4.18 -7.50
C ILE A 41 8.56 -2.79 -7.39
N VAL A 42 8.26 -2.16 -8.53
CA VAL A 42 7.62 -0.83 -8.53
C VAL A 42 6.26 -0.87 -7.86
N MET A 43 5.45 -1.90 -8.12
CA MET A 43 4.17 -2.09 -7.45
C MET A 43 4.29 -2.25 -5.93
N VAL A 44 5.25 -3.06 -5.48
CA VAL A 44 5.50 -3.24 -4.04
C VAL A 44 5.95 -1.93 -3.38
N VAL A 45 6.90 -1.22 -4.00
CA VAL A 45 7.44 0.03 -3.45
C VAL A 45 6.38 1.13 -3.43
N VAL A 46 5.68 1.35 -4.54
CA VAL A 46 4.65 2.40 -4.64
C VAL A 46 3.47 2.08 -3.72
N GLY A 47 3.02 0.82 -3.69
CA GLY A 47 1.98 0.37 -2.78
C GLY A 47 2.36 0.60 -1.32
N GLY A 48 3.59 0.24 -0.94
CA GLY A 48 4.09 0.48 0.42
C GLY A 48 4.21 1.95 0.79
N LEU A 49 4.67 2.80 -0.14
CA LEU A 49 4.73 4.25 0.07
C LEU A 49 3.34 4.86 0.27
N MET A 50 2.33 4.38 -0.46
CA MET A 50 0.94 4.83 -0.30
C MET A 50 0.32 4.45 1.05
N MET A 51 0.82 3.40 1.71
CA MET A 51 0.35 2.99 3.05
C MET A 51 1.00 3.81 4.19
N LEU A 52 2.06 4.59 3.93
CA LEU A 52 2.72 5.39 4.97
C LEU A 52 1.84 6.49 5.58
N PRO A 53 1.11 7.33 4.81
CA PRO A 53 0.31 8.40 5.40
C PRO A 53 -0.81 7.90 6.34
N PRO A 54 -1.59 6.86 6.00
CA PRO A 54 -2.56 6.26 6.92
C PRO A 54 -1.91 5.74 8.20
N LEU A 55 -0.77 5.04 8.10
CA LEU A 55 -0.02 4.55 9.26
C LEU A 55 0.44 5.71 10.17
N ILE A 56 1.01 6.76 9.60
CA ILE A 56 1.44 7.95 10.35
C ILE A 56 0.24 8.58 11.07
N TYR A 57 -0.91 8.67 10.41
CA TYR A 57 -2.13 9.19 11.02
C TYR A 57 -2.56 8.35 12.23
N ILE A 58 -2.64 7.03 12.08
CA ILE A 58 -2.99 6.10 13.15
C ILE A 58 -2.05 6.24 14.35
N VAL A 59 -0.75 6.22 14.10
CA VAL A 59 0.28 6.32 15.15
C VAL A 59 0.15 7.65 15.89
N ARG A 60 -0.03 8.77 15.19
CA ARG A 60 -0.23 10.08 15.83
C ARG A 60 -1.48 10.12 16.69
N THR A 61 -2.61 9.66 16.16
CA THR A 61 -3.88 9.61 16.91
C THR A 61 -3.78 8.68 18.13
N ALA A 62 -3.11 7.54 18.01
CA ALA A 62 -2.90 6.62 19.13
C ALA A 62 -2.02 7.22 20.22
N LEU A 63 -0.97 7.95 19.85
CA LEU A 63 -0.08 8.64 20.79
C LEU A 63 -0.80 9.80 21.50
N GLU A 64 -1.66 10.54 20.80
CA GLU A 64 -2.49 11.59 21.39
C GLU A 64 -3.49 11.03 22.40
N LEU A 65 -4.21 9.96 22.04
CA LEU A 65 -5.14 9.28 22.96
C LEU A 65 -4.45 8.78 24.23
N ARG A 66 -3.23 8.23 24.11
CA ARG A 66 -2.43 7.78 25.26
C ARG A 66 -2.01 8.92 26.18
N ARG A 67 -1.85 10.16 25.68
CA ARG A 67 -1.48 11.32 26.51
C ARG A 67 -2.68 11.92 27.25
N SER A 68 -3.91 11.63 26.80
CA SER A 68 -5.14 12.14 27.40
C SER A 68 -5.78 11.19 28.43
N ALA A 69 -5.22 9.99 28.61
CA ALA A 69 -5.63 8.98 29.59
C ALA A 69 -4.62 8.90 30.74
#